data_AF-A0A1F6HWB4-F1
#
_entry.id   AF-A0A1F6HWB4-F1
#
_cell.length_a   1.000
_cell.length_b   1.000
_cell.length_c   1.000
_cell.angle_alpha   90.00
_cell.angle_beta   90.00
_cell.angle_gamma   90.00
#
_symmetry.space_group_name_H-M   'P 1'
#
loop_
_entity.id
_entity.type
_entity.pdbx_description
1 polymer ?
#
loop_
_entity_poly.entity_id
_entity_poly.type
_entity_poly.pdbx_seq_one_letter_code
_entity_poly.pdbx_strand_id
1 'polypeptide(L)'
;MNKLVPFGKFVKIPTKLSFLSSTSVVVGKKGTPLGFVFGRDSFISFLEHIDGEFEKTAKRKELAFHNPAGKLIDLIEDRLPLNPRFVEDLKQSLHNAEKSGWIPFEDIKKSLNV
;
A
#
# COMPACT_ATOMS: atom_id res chain seq x y z
N MET A 1 -33.22 0.60 -7.56
CA MET A 1 -31.91 0.78 -8.19
C MET A 1 -30.89 0.87 -7.08
N ASN A 2 -29.69 0.32 -7.27
CA ASN A 2 -28.62 0.52 -6.29
C ASN A 2 -28.06 1.94 -6.47
N LYS A 3 -27.65 2.58 -5.37
CA LYS A 3 -27.09 3.93 -5.38
C LYS A 3 -25.75 3.95 -4.68
N LEU A 4 -24.83 4.79 -5.15
CA LEU A 4 -23.61 5.11 -4.42
C LEU A 4 -23.89 6.28 -3.49
N VAL A 5 -23.55 6.11 -2.22
CA VAL A 5 -23.72 7.12 -1.19
C VAL A 5 -22.36 7.34 -0.52
N PRO A 6 -21.87 8.59 -0.39
CA PRO A 6 -20.62 8.86 0.31
C PRO A 6 -20.62 8.24 1.71
N PHE A 7 -19.53 7.57 2.09
CA PHE A 7 -19.42 6.89 3.38
C PHE A 7 -19.62 7.86 4.56
N GLY A 8 -19.16 9.11 4.42
CA GLY A 8 -19.35 10.17 5.40
C GLY A 8 -20.82 10.54 5.72
N LYS A 9 -21.79 10.06 4.93
CA LYS A 9 -23.22 10.21 5.27
C LYS A 9 -23.72 9.19 6.30
N PHE A 10 -22.98 8.12 6.53
CA PHE A 10 -23.32 7.07 7.51
C PHE A 10 -22.59 7.24 8.83
N VAL A 11 -21.36 7.75 8.78
CA VAL A 11 -20.47 7.84 9.94
C VAL A 11 -19.69 9.15 9.88
N LYS A 12 -19.50 9.79 11.04
CA LYS A 12 -18.57 10.91 11.16
C LYS A 12 -17.14 10.38 11.07
N ILE A 13 -16.44 10.71 9.98
CA ILE A 13 -15.09 10.22 9.72
C ILE A 13 -14.09 11.00 10.61
N PRO A 14 -13.33 10.33 11.50
CA PRO A 14 -12.30 10.99 12.28
C PRO A 14 -11.11 11.37 11.39
N THR A 15 -10.36 12.40 11.77
CA THR A 15 -9.22 12.91 10.99
C THR A 15 -8.18 11.84 10.66
N LYS A 16 -7.94 10.89 11.59
CA LYS A 16 -7.03 9.74 11.39
C LYS A 16 -7.46 8.82 10.24
N LEU A 17 -8.75 8.81 9.89
CA LEU A 17 -9.32 8.00 8.80
C LEU A 17 -9.80 8.86 7.63
N SER A 18 -9.23 10.06 7.45
CA SER A 18 -9.60 11.01 6.39
C SER A 18 -9.51 10.42 4.98
N PHE A 19 -8.68 9.39 4.76
CA PHE A 19 -8.61 8.63 3.50
C PHE A 19 -9.94 7.94 3.11
N LEU A 20 -10.85 7.72 4.06
CA LEU A 20 -12.20 7.18 3.80
C LEU A 20 -13.20 8.22 3.28
N SER A 21 -12.82 9.50 3.21
CA SER A 21 -13.72 10.59 2.77
C SER A 21 -14.16 10.45 1.31
N SER A 22 -13.32 9.84 0.47
CA SER A 22 -13.60 9.52 -0.93
C SER A 22 -14.25 8.14 -1.12
N THR A 23 -14.42 7.35 -0.05
CA THR A 23 -15.06 6.03 -0.10
C THR A 23 -16.59 6.18 -0.22
N SER A 24 -17.20 5.33 -1.03
CA SER A 24 -18.65 5.27 -1.19
C SER A 24 -19.20 3.92 -0.75
N VAL A 25 -20.47 3.91 -0.34
CA VAL A 25 -21.23 2.70 0.01
C VAL A 25 -22.24 2.44 -1.10
N VAL A 26 -22.27 1.21 -1.60
CA VAL A 26 -23.34 0.72 -2.48
C VAL A 26 -24.54 0.43 -1.61
N VAL A 27 -25.66 1.10 -1.87
CA VAL A 27 -26.89 0.98 -1.09
C VAL A 27 -28.00 0.40 -1.95
N GLY A 28 -28.63 -0.66 -1.46
CA GLY A 28 -29.76 -1.32 -2.09
C GLY A 28 -31.09 -0.54 -1.97
N LYS A 29 -32.15 -1.11 -2.54
CA LYS A 29 -33.48 -0.45 -2.64
C LYS A 29 -34.08 -0.03 -1.29
N LYS A 30 -33.77 -0.73 -0.20
CA LYS A 30 -34.29 -0.46 1.16
C LYS A 30 -33.32 0.33 2.05
N GLY A 31 -32.31 0.97 1.47
CA GLY A 31 -31.28 1.65 2.27
C GLY A 31 -30.21 0.70 2.85
N THR A 32 -30.27 -0.60 2.53
CA THR A 32 -29.34 -1.62 3.01
C THR A 32 -27.95 -1.44 2.38
N PRO A 33 -26.88 -1.29 3.16
CA PRO A 33 -25.50 -1.34 2.65
C PRO A 33 -25.22 -2.72 2.04
N LEU A 34 -24.68 -2.73 0.82
CA LEU A 34 -24.32 -3.96 0.09
C LEU A 34 -22.81 -4.13 -0.06
N GLY A 35 -22.06 -3.03 0.02
CA GLY A 35 -20.61 -3.05 -0.11
C GLY A 35 -20.00 -1.66 -0.17
N PHE A 36 -18.68 -1.62 -0.27
CA PHE A 36 -17.90 -0.39 -0.34
C PHE A 36 -17.19 -0.27 -1.69
N VAL A 37 -17.04 0.96 -2.15
CA VAL A 37 -16.25 1.32 -3.33
C VAL A 37 -15.17 2.27 -2.87
N PHE A 38 -13.93 1.84 -3.07
CA PHE A 38 -12.74 2.62 -2.75
C PHE A 38 -12.10 3.13 -4.05
N GLY A 39 -11.57 4.35 -4.00
CA GLY A 39 -10.51 4.73 -4.94
C GLY A 39 -9.23 3.96 -4.63
N ARG A 40 -8.33 3.82 -5.60
CA ARG A 40 -7.07 3.05 -5.45
C ARG A 40 -6.30 3.48 -4.19
N ASP A 41 -6.01 4.77 -4.07
CA ASP A 41 -5.15 5.28 -3.00
C ASP A 41 -5.83 5.12 -1.62
N SER A 42 -7.15 5.37 -1.54
CA SER A 42 -7.95 5.12 -0.34
C SER A 42 -8.03 3.65 0.05
N PHE A 43 -8.00 2.74 -0.91
CA PHE A 43 -7.98 1.30 -0.65
C PHE A 43 -6.62 0.89 -0.08
N ILE A 44 -5.52 1.37 -0.67
CA ILE A 44 -4.17 1.11 -0.16
C ILE A 44 -4.04 1.65 1.27
N SER A 45 -4.40 2.91 1.52
CA SER A 45 -4.37 3.48 2.88
C SER A 45 -5.25 2.73 3.88
N PHE A 46 -6.37 2.15 3.43
CA PHE A 46 -7.21 1.30 4.27
C PHE A 46 -6.50 -0.01 4.64
N LEU A 47 -5.83 -0.66 3.68
CA LEU A 47 -5.05 -1.87 3.95
C LEU A 47 -3.86 -1.57 4.87
N GLU A 48 -3.12 -0.49 4.64
CA GLU A 48 -2.01 -0.04 5.50
C GLU A 48 -2.49 0.23 6.93
N HIS A 49 -3.68 0.83 7.07
CA HIS A 49 -4.27 1.05 8.39
C HIS A 49 -4.57 -0.27 9.11
N ILE A 50 -5.16 -1.25 8.41
CA ILE A 50 -5.40 -2.59 8.99
C ILE A 50 -4.07 -3.24 9.35
N ASP A 51 -3.08 -3.15 8.46
CA ASP A 51 -1.77 -3.74 8.64
C ASP A 51 -1.09 -3.20 9.91
N GLY A 52 -1.01 -1.88 10.04
CA GLY A 52 -0.42 -1.23 11.21
C GLY A 52 -1.19 -1.46 12.52
N GLU A 53 -2.52 -1.60 12.51
CA GLU A 53 -3.27 -1.97 13.73
C GLU A 53 -3.08 -3.46 14.09
N PHE A 54 -2.91 -4.34 13.10
CA PHE A 54 -2.57 -5.74 13.32
C PHE A 54 -1.18 -5.90 13.93
N GLU A 55 -0.18 -5.20 13.41
CA GLU A 55 1.20 -5.21 13.94
C GLU A 55 1.27 -4.77 15.40
N LYS A 56 0.54 -3.72 15.78
CA LYS A 56 0.45 -3.26 17.18
C LYS A 56 -0.11 -4.33 18.11
N THR A 57 -1.00 -5.17 17.60
CA THR A 57 -1.70 -6.20 18.37
C THR A 57 -0.93 -7.51 18.39
N ALA A 58 -0.14 -7.80 17.35
CA ALA A 58 0.69 -8.98 17.22
C ALA A 58 1.89 -8.92 18.19
N LYS A 59 1.71 -9.45 19.40
CA LYS A 59 2.76 -9.55 20.44
C LYS A 59 3.98 -10.39 20.05
N ARG A 60 3.94 -11.12 18.92
CA ARG A 60 5.03 -11.96 18.40
C ARG A 60 5.28 -11.65 16.93
N LYS A 61 6.55 -11.41 16.57
CA LYS A 61 6.98 -11.09 15.19
C LYS A 61 6.60 -12.17 14.17
N GLU A 62 6.55 -13.43 14.59
CA GLU A 62 6.15 -14.57 13.74
C GLU A 62 4.70 -14.46 13.24
N LEU A 63 3.81 -13.85 14.02
CA LEU A 63 2.40 -13.66 13.65
C LEU A 63 2.22 -12.48 12.69
N ALA A 64 3.11 -11.48 12.73
CA ALA A 64 3.10 -10.35 11.80
C ALA A 64 3.28 -10.82 10.34
N PHE A 65 4.08 -11.87 10.12
CA PHE A 65 4.30 -12.47 8.79
C PHE A 65 3.05 -13.11 8.16
N HIS A 66 2.01 -13.37 8.97
CA HIS A 66 0.75 -13.93 8.51
C HIS A 66 -0.33 -12.88 8.26
N ASN A 67 0.00 -11.58 8.32
CA ASN A 67 -0.97 -10.51 8.12
C ASN A 67 -1.58 -10.55 6.71
N PRO A 68 -2.89 -10.80 6.57
CA PRO A 68 -3.54 -10.82 5.26
C PRO A 68 -3.55 -9.44 4.58
N ALA A 69 -3.55 -8.35 5.37
CA ALA A 69 -3.51 -6.99 4.82
C ALA A 69 -2.15 -6.70 4.18
N GLY A 70 -1.05 -6.95 4.89
CA GLY A 70 0.32 -6.86 4.36
C GLY A 70 0.50 -7.69 3.09
N LYS A 71 0.09 -8.97 3.10
CA LYS A 71 0.17 -9.82 1.91
C LYS A 71 -0.61 -9.29 0.70
N LEU A 72 -1.75 -8.65 0.95
CA LEU A 72 -2.55 -8.06 -0.12
C LEU A 72 -1.90 -6.78 -0.65
N ILE A 73 -1.26 -5.99 0.20
CA ILE A 73 -0.45 -4.84 -0.20
C ILE A 73 0.68 -5.32 -1.11
N ASP A 74 1.47 -6.31 -0.69
CA ASP A 74 2.58 -6.87 -1.48
C ASP A 74 2.11 -7.31 -2.89
N LEU A 75 0.99 -8.05 -2.96
CA LEU A 75 0.42 -8.52 -4.24
C LEU A 75 -0.08 -7.38 -5.14
N ILE A 76 -0.54 -6.27 -4.56
CA ILE A 76 -0.93 -5.08 -5.31
C ILE A 76 0.32 -4.38 -5.82
N GLU A 77 1.29 -4.14 -4.95
CA GLU A 77 2.55 -3.47 -5.26
C GLU A 77 3.33 -4.17 -6.38
N ASP A 78 3.40 -5.50 -6.35
CA ASP A 78 4.03 -6.34 -7.39
C ASP A 78 3.43 -6.13 -8.78
N ARG A 79 2.18 -5.64 -8.85
CA ARG A 79 1.45 -5.40 -10.11
C ARG A 79 1.35 -3.93 -10.48
N LEU A 80 1.80 -3.03 -9.60
CA LEU A 80 1.76 -1.60 -9.90
C LEU A 80 2.83 -1.26 -10.93
N PRO A 81 2.48 -0.52 -11.99
CA PRO A 81 3.47 -0.09 -12.96
C PRO A 81 4.45 0.89 -12.30
N LEU A 82 5.75 0.60 -12.41
CA LEU A 82 6.78 1.51 -11.97
C LEU A 82 6.70 2.81 -12.78
N ASN A 83 6.91 3.95 -12.10
CA ASN A 83 6.96 5.25 -12.76
C ASN A 83 8.13 5.25 -13.76
N PRO A 84 7.89 5.43 -15.07
CA PRO A 84 8.95 5.39 -16.09
C PRO A 84 10.08 6.39 -15.82
N ARG A 85 9.75 7.58 -15.29
CA ARG A 85 10.77 8.59 -14.92
C ARG A 85 11.68 8.09 -13.81
N PHE A 86 11.11 7.45 -12.80
CA PHE A 86 11.91 6.86 -11.71
C PHE A 86 12.84 5.77 -12.26
N VAL A 87 12.39 4.96 -13.21
CA VAL A 87 13.22 3.94 -13.87
C VAL A 87 14.37 4.59 -14.64
N GLU A 88 14.12 5.69 -15.35
CA GLU A 88 15.16 6.46 -16.06
C GLU A 88 16.17 7.08 -15.09
N ASP A 89 15.69 7.75 -14.04
CA ASP A 89 16.52 8.38 -13.02
C ASP A 89 17.39 7.35 -12.28
N LEU A 90 16.82 6.17 -11.96
CA LEU A 90 17.55 5.08 -11.33
C LEU A 90 18.64 4.54 -12.25
N LYS A 91 18.35 4.31 -13.53
CA LYS A 91 19.34 3.88 -14.52
C LYS A 91 20.48 4.89 -14.66
N GLN A 92 20.15 6.18 -14.71
CA GLN A 92 21.16 7.23 -14.80
C GLN A 92 22.03 7.28 -13.54
N SER A 93 21.42 7.12 -12.36
CA SER A 93 22.12 7.11 -11.08
C SER A 93 23.06 5.91 -10.95
N LEU A 94 22.62 4.72 -11.36
CA LEU A 94 23.47 3.51 -11.43
C LEU A 94 24.65 3.72 -12.37
N HIS A 95 24.41 4.25 -13.57
CA HIS A 95 25.47 4.54 -14.54
C HIS A 95 26.48 5.57 -14.01
N ASN A 96 26.00 6.60 -13.31
CA ASN A 96 26.86 7.62 -12.70
C ASN A 96 27.69 7.04 -11.54
N ALA A 97 27.11 6.14 -10.74
CA ALA A 97 27.80 5.46 -9.64
C ALA A 97 28.93 4.57 -10.17
N GLU A 98 28.66 3.76 -11.20
CA GLU A 98 29.67 2.94 -11.89
C GLU A 98 30.81 3.80 -12.45
N LYS A 99 30.49 4.89 -13.17
CA LYS A 99 31.48 5.82 -13.71
C LYS A 99 32.32 6.50 -12.64
N SER A 100 31.73 6.75 -11.47
CA SER A 100 32.39 7.43 -10.36
C SER A 100 33.20 6.47 -9.46
N GLY A 101 33.28 5.18 -9.82
CA GLY A 101 34.02 4.18 -9.05
C GLY A 101 33.34 3.75 -7.76
N TRP A 102 32.04 4.02 -7.60
CA TRP A 102 31.27 3.55 -6.46
C TRP A 102 30.96 2.08 -6.68
N ILE A 103 31.60 1.22 -5.90
CA ILE A 103 31.38 -0.22 -5.96
C ILE A 103 30.11 -0.54 -5.16
N PRO A 104 29.10 -1.19 -5.76
CA PRO A 104 27.94 -1.67 -5.03
C PRO A 104 28.39 -2.57 -3.87
N PHE A 105 27.79 -2.39 -2.69
CA PHE A 105 28.16 -3.15 -1.49
C PHE A 105 28.09 -4.69 -1.67
N GLU A 106 27.21 -5.15 -2.55
CA GLU A 106 27.08 -6.57 -2.90
C GLU A 106 28.29 -7.12 -3.67
N ASP A 107 28.99 -6.29 -4.46
CA ASP A 107 30.23 -6.69 -5.12
C ASP A 107 31.41 -6.70 -4.14
N ILE A 108 31.40 -5.81 -3.14
CA ILE A 108 32.34 -5.85 -2.01
C ILE A 108 32.15 -7.17 -1.23
N LYS A 109 30.91 -7.55 -0.89
CA LYS A 109 30.63 -8.82 -0.20
C LYS A 109 31.11 -10.05 -0.97
N LYS A 110 30.94 -10.07 -2.30
CA LYS A 110 31.43 -11.18 -3.15
C LYS A 110 32.96 -11.24 -3.16
N SER A 111 33.63 -10.09 -3.15
CA SER A 111 35.09 -10.03 -3.09
C SER A 111 35.67 -10.38 -1.71
N LEU A 112 34.91 -10.19 -0.63
CA LEU A 112 35.30 -10.48 0.76
C LEU A 112 35.05 -11.93 1.18
N ASN A 113 34.23 -12.70 0.44
CA ASN A 113 33.95 -14.11 0.70
C ASN A 113 34.81 -15.07 -0.14
N VAL A 114 36.06 -14.67 -0.45
CA VAL A 114 37.12 -15.56 -0.98
C VAL A 114 38.03 -15.99 0.16
#